data_AF-I2Q361-F1
#
_entry.id   AF-I2Q361-F1
#
_cell.length_a   1.000
_cell.length_b   1.000
_cell.length_c   1.000
_cell.angle_alpha   90.00
_cell.angle_beta   90.00
_cell.angle_gamma   90.00
#
_symmetry.space_group_name_H-M   'P 1'
#
loop_
_entity.id
_entity.type
_entity.pdbx_description
1 polymer ?
#
loop_
_entity_poly.entity_id
_entity_poly.type
_entity_poly.pdbx_seq_one_letter_code
_entity_poly.pdbx_strand_id
1 'polypeptide(L)'
;MTLLFDQSKAIEKALGEEAAKPVIEAFQTSDQRVMAALLAEVATKADLERLRGDMNARFARLENMVKVLIGLTALAVAFFSPVAEKLLTFLK
;
A
#
# COMPACT_ATOMS: atom_id res chain seq x y z
N MET A 1 -13.56 4.03 22.18
CA MET A 1 -13.40 3.64 23.59
C MET A 1 -14.61 4.16 24.36
N THR A 2 -15.50 3.28 24.80
CA THR A 2 -16.68 3.67 25.60
C THR A 2 -16.22 4.29 26.92
N LEU A 3 -16.89 5.34 27.39
CA LEU A 3 -16.65 5.88 28.73
C LEU A 3 -16.78 4.74 29.76
N LEU A 4 -15.73 4.51 30.53
CA LEU A 4 -15.75 3.56 31.63
C LEU A 4 -16.74 4.04 32.70
N PHE A 5 -17.40 3.09 33.37
CA PHE A 5 -18.45 3.37 34.37
C PHE A 5 -18.05 4.48 35.37
N ASP A 6 -16.80 4.44 35.86
CA ASP A 6 -16.28 5.44 36.81
C ASP A 6 -16.19 6.86 36.23
N GLN A 7 -15.92 7.00 34.93
CA GLN A 7 -15.84 8.30 34.26
C GLN A 7 -17.24 8.88 34.01
N SER A 8 -18.19 8.06 33.56
CA SER A 8 -19.60 8.47 33.48
C SER A 8 -20.15 8.90 34.84
N LYS A 9 -19.80 8.18 35.91
CA LYS A 9 -20.24 8.49 37.27
C LYS A 9 -19.62 9.78 37.82
N ALA A 10 -18.37 10.08 37.44
CA ALA A 10 -17.72 11.34 37.78
C ALA A 10 -18.40 12.54 37.09
N ILE A 11 -18.82 12.37 35.84
CA ILE A 11 -19.55 13.38 35.06
C ILE A 11 -20.95 13.61 35.66
N GLU A 12 -21.68 12.54 36.00
CA GLU A 12 -22.97 12.60 36.72
C GLU A 12 -22.85 13.31 38.06
N LYS A 13 -21.79 13.03 38.83
CA LYS A 13 -21.54 13.68 40.12
C LYS A 13 -21.21 15.17 39.98
N ALA A 14 -20.59 15.58 38.88
CA ALA A 14 -20.16 16.96 38.65
C ALA A 14 -21.26 17.85 38.04
N LEU A 15 -22.11 17.30 37.17
CA LEU A 15 -23.11 18.04 36.42
C LEU A 15 -24.55 17.80 36.89
N GLY A 16 -24.78 16.76 37.69
CA GLY A 16 -26.12 16.27 37.98
C GLY A 16 -26.65 15.34 36.88
N GLU A 17 -27.52 14.41 37.26
CA GLU A 17 -27.98 13.28 36.42
C GLU A 17 -28.65 13.75 35.12
N GLU A 18 -29.44 14.83 35.17
CA GLU A 18 -30.09 15.40 33.98
C GLU A 18 -29.13 16.04 32.98
N ALA A 19 -28.10 16.75 33.45
CA ALA A 19 -27.17 17.46 32.57
C ALA A 19 -26.01 16.58 32.09
N ALA A 20 -25.69 15.51 32.82
CA ALA A 20 -24.63 14.57 32.46
C ALA A 20 -24.98 13.66 31.28
N LYS A 21 -26.25 13.24 31.19
CA LYS A 21 -26.75 12.36 30.11
C LYS A 21 -26.40 12.86 28.69
N PRO A 22 -26.76 14.09 28.29
CA PRO A 22 -26.45 14.59 26.95
C PRO A 22 -24.94 14.78 26.71
N VAL A 23 -24.16 15.05 27.76
CA VAL A 23 -22.70 15.18 27.67
C VAL A 23 -22.05 13.83 27.40
N ILE A 24 -22.47 12.78 28.10
CA ILE A 24 -21.97 11.41 27.91
C ILE A 24 -22.28 10.91 26.50
N GLU A 25 -23.50 11.14 26.00
CA GLU A 25 -23.88 10.78 24.63
C GLU A 25 -23.08 11.53 23.57
N ALA A 26 -22.87 12.84 23.75
CA ALA A 26 -22.06 13.64 22.83
C ALA A 26 -20.61 13.14 22.77
N PHE A 27 -20.02 12.78 23.92
CA PHE A 27 -18.67 12.22 23.98
C PHE A 27 -18.57 10.87 23.27
N GLN A 28 -19.52 9.96 23.51
CA GLN A 28 -19.53 8.65 22.85
C GLN A 28 -19.73 8.77 21.34
N THR A 29 -20.60 9.68 20.90
CA THR A 29 -20.84 9.94 19.48
C THR A 29 -19.61 10.53 18.80
N SER A 30 -18.91 11.45 19.48
CA SER A 30 -17.66 12.05 18.98
C SER A 30 -16.55 11.00 18.88
N ASP A 31 -16.39 10.16 19.90
CA ASP A 31 -15.38 9.10 19.93
C ASP A 31 -15.60 8.06 18.81
N GLN A 32 -16.86 7.68 18.53
CA GLN A 32 -17.19 6.81 17.40
C GLN A 32 -16.80 7.42 16.05
N ARG A 33 -17.06 8.73 15.85
CA ARG A 33 -16.69 9.44 14.62
C ARG A 33 -15.18 9.53 14.45
N VAL A 34 -14.45 9.84 15.53
CA VAL A 34 -12.99 9.92 15.54
C VAL A 34 -12.37 8.55 15.23
N MET A 35 -12.87 7.48 15.84
CA MET A 35 -12.42 6.11 15.53
C MET A 35 -12.70 5.71 14.08
N ALA A 36 -13.87 6.06 13.53
CA ALA A 36 -14.19 5.79 12.13
C ALA A 36 -13.26 6.56 11.17
N ALA A 37 -12.97 7.83 11.46
CA ALA A 37 -12.04 8.63 10.68
C ALA A 37 -10.60 8.09 10.75
N LEU A 38 -10.12 7.72 11.94
CA LEU A 38 -8.80 7.11 12.12
C LEU A 38 -8.69 5.76 11.40
N LEU A 39 -9.73 4.93 11.43
CA LEU A 39 -9.74 3.66 10.68
C LEU A 39 -9.75 3.87 9.16
N ALA A 40 -10.31 4.97 8.68
CA ALA A 40 -10.28 5.33 7.26
C ALA A 40 -8.93 5.93 6.84
N GLU A 41 -8.24 6.65 7.72
CA GLU A 41 -6.92 7.24 7.45
C GLU A 41 -5.76 6.25 7.64
N VAL A 42 -5.92 5.24 8.48
CA VAL A 42 -4.89 4.22 8.69
C VAL A 42 -4.85 3.29 7.48
N ALA A 43 -3.73 3.34 6.74
CA ALA A 43 -3.44 2.39 5.68
C ALA A 43 -3.62 0.96 6.20
N THR A 44 -4.58 0.25 5.62
CA THR A 44 -4.93 -1.09 6.09
C THR A 44 -3.93 -2.11 5.54
N LYS A 45 -3.87 -3.30 6.15
CA LYS A 45 -3.06 -4.41 5.63
C LYS A 45 -3.41 -4.75 4.17
N ALA A 46 -4.67 -4.56 3.78
CA ALA A 46 -5.13 -4.77 2.41
C ALA A 46 -4.53 -3.75 1.43
N ASP A 47 -4.34 -2.50 1.86
CA ASP A 47 -3.72 -1.46 1.01
C ASP A 47 -2.22 -1.73 0.80
N LEU A 48 -1.54 -2.23 1.84
CA LEU A 48 -0.16 -2.69 1.75
C LEU A 48 -0.02 -3.90 0.81
N GLU A 49 -0.93 -4.87 0.88
CA GLU A 49 -0.94 -6.02 -0.03
C GLU A 49 -1.19 -5.61 -1.48
N ARG A 50 -2.13 -4.68 -1.73
CA ARG A 50 -2.37 -4.10 -3.06
C ARG A 50 -1.13 -3.40 -3.59
N LEU A 51 -0.52 -2.53 -2.79
CA LEU A 51 0.70 -1.81 -3.17
C LEU A 51 1.83 -2.79 -3.51
N ARG A 52 2.01 -3.84 -2.70
CA ARG A 52 3.01 -4.89 -2.95
C ARG A 52 2.72 -5.66 -4.23
N GLY A 53 1.45 -5.97 -4.51
CA GLY A 53 1.02 -6.59 -5.76
C GLY A 53 1.35 -5.73 -6.98
N ASP A 54 0.99 -4.45 -6.94
CA ASP A 54 1.27 -3.51 -8.03
C ASP A 54 2.77 -3.31 -8.27
N MET A 55 3.56 -3.22 -7.19
CA MET A 55 5.02 -3.13 -7.30
C MET A 55 5.61 -4.39 -7.96
N ASN A 56 5.19 -5.58 -7.53
CA ASN A 56 5.65 -6.83 -8.12
C ASN A 56 5.30 -6.94 -9.61
N ALA A 57 4.08 -6.53 -10.00
CA ALA A 57 3.67 -6.52 -11.40
C ALA A 57 4.54 -5.57 -12.25
N ARG A 58 4.86 -4.38 -11.72
CA ARG A 58 5.76 -3.42 -12.37
C ARG A 58 7.19 -3.97 -12.50
N PHE A 59 7.71 -4.61 -11.45
CA PHE A 59 9.03 -5.23 -11.49
C PHE A 59 9.09 -6.38 -12.50
N ALA A 60 8.08 -7.25 -12.55
CA ALA A 60 8.01 -8.34 -13.53
C ALA A 60 7.97 -7.79 -14.97
N ARG A 61 7.25 -6.69 -15.21
CA ARG A 61 7.23 -6.02 -16.50
C ARG A 61 8.60 -5.45 -16.88
N LEU A 62 9.27 -4.77 -15.95
CA LEU A 62 10.61 -4.23 -16.16
C LEU A 62 11.62 -5.35 -16.43
N GLU A 63 11.58 -6.44 -15.66
CA GLU A 63 12.44 -7.60 -15.86
C GLU A 63 12.28 -8.20 -17.27
N ASN A 64 11.03 -8.35 -17.72
CA ASN A 64 10.76 -8.85 -19.08
C ASN A 64 11.27 -7.89 -20.16
N MET A 65 11.07 -6.58 -20.00
CA MET A 65 11.62 -5.59 -20.94
C MET A 65 13.15 -5.67 -21.01
N VAL A 66 13.82 -5.79 -19.86
CA VAL A 66 15.29 -5.94 -19.80
C VAL A 66 15.74 -7.22 -20.48
N LYS A 67 15.08 -8.36 -20.24
CA LYS A 67 15.40 -9.64 -20.91
C LYS A 67 15.27 -9.54 -22.42
N VAL A 68 14.20 -8.92 -22.92
CA VAL A 68 14.00 -8.70 -24.36
C VAL A 68 15.09 -7.81 -24.93
N LEU A 69 15.45 -6.72 -24.23
CA LEU A 69 16.51 -5.81 -24.66
C LEU A 69 17.87 -6.52 -24.75
N ILE A 70 18.21 -7.33 -23.74
CA ILE A 70 19.43 -8.14 -23.73
C ILE A 70 19.41 -9.13 -24.90
N GLY A 71 18.28 -9.82 -25.14
CA GLY A 71 18.13 -10.74 -26.26
C GLY A 71 18.33 -10.07 -27.62
N LEU A 72 17.71 -8.90 -27.83
CA LEU A 72 17.89 -8.11 -29.05
C LEU A 72 19.33 -7.62 -29.21
N THR A 73 19.99 -7.25 -28.13
CA THR A 73 21.39 -6.81 -28.14
C THR A 73 22.31 -7.97 -28.50
N ALA A 74 22.11 -9.15 -27.90
CA ALA A 74 22.86 -10.36 -28.23
C ALA A 74 22.66 -10.77 -29.70
N LEU A 75 21.44 -10.62 -30.21
CA LEU A 75 21.12 -10.88 -31.62
C LEU A 75 21.84 -9.90 -32.53
N ALA A 76 21.79 -8.59 -32.25
CA ALA A 76 22.52 -7.58 -32.99
C ALA A 76 24.03 -7.84 -32.98
N VAL A 77 24.60 -8.17 -31.82
CA VAL A 77 26.02 -8.56 -31.71
C VAL A 77 26.29 -9.80 -32.56
N ALA A 78 25.43 -10.81 -32.61
CA ALA A 78 25.63 -11.98 -33.47
C ALA A 78 25.64 -11.63 -34.97
N PHE A 79 24.78 -10.71 -35.41
CA PHE A 79 24.73 -10.25 -36.81
C PHE A 79 25.91 -9.35 -37.21
N PHE A 80 26.46 -8.58 -36.27
CA PHE A 80 27.59 -7.66 -36.51
C PHE A 80 28.91 -8.15 -35.91
N SER A 81 28.97 -9.39 -35.43
CA SER A 81 30.17 -9.93 -34.79
C SER A 81 31.24 -10.18 -35.85
N PRO A 82 32.52 -9.84 -35.58
CA PRO A 82 33.64 -10.21 -36.43
C PRO A 82 33.75 -11.74 -36.65
N VAL A 83 33.08 -12.56 -35.83
CA VAL A 83 32.97 -14.01 -36.02
C VAL A 83 32.05 -14.37 -37.21
N ALA A 84 30.98 -13.60 -37.46
CA ALA A 84 30.11 -13.80 -38.61
C ALA A 84 30.81 -13.44 -39.93
N GLU A 85 31.60 -12.37 -39.94
CA GLU A 85 32.47 -12.02 -41.07
C GLU A 85 33.53 -13.11 -41.34
N LYS A 86 34.14 -13.65 -40.28
CA LYS A 86 35.10 -14.77 -40.38
C LYS A 86 34.46 -16.06 -40.91
N LEU A 87 33.22 -16.38 -40.53
CA LEU A 87 32.50 -17.53 -41.08
C LEU A 87 32.13 -17.36 -42.55
N LEU A 88 31.73 -16.16 -42.97
CA LEU A 88 31.43 -15.86 -44.37
C LEU A 88 32.66 -15.92 -45.29
N THR A 89 33.84 -15.57 -44.77
CA THR A 89 35.10 -15.70 -45.51
C THR A 89 35.60 -17.14 -45.60
N PHE A 90 35.25 -18.02 -44.65
CA PHE A 90 35.56 -19.45 -44.73
C PHE A 90 34.63 -20.25 -45.65
N LEU A 91 33.45 -19.71 -45.99
CA LEU A 91 32.47 -20.33 -46.89
C LEU A 91 32.61 -19.87 -48.36
N LYS A 92 33.55 -18.96 -48.65
CA LYS A 92 33.93 -18.53 -50.00
C LYS A 92 35.20 -19.24 -50.45
#